data_AF-A0A949A602-F1
#
_entry.id   AF-A0A949A602-F1
#
_cell.length_a   1.000
_cell.length_b   1.000
_cell.length_c   1.000
_cell.angle_alpha   90.00
_cell.angle_beta   90.00
_cell.angle_gamma   90.00
#
_symmetry.space_group_name_H-M   'P 1'
#
loop_
_entity.id
_entity.type
_entity.pdbx_description
1 polymer ?
#
loop_
_entity_poly.entity_id
_entity_poly.type
_entity_poly.pdbx_seq_one_letter_code
_entity_poly.pdbx_strand_id
1 'polypeptide(L)'
;MIYTDNGPIAKSQVFQKVMEYLGIDLRTHMPKGKDGRRTTARAKGKVERPFRTIKEIHETLYHFHTPKDKEEANNWLLNYVLRYNEKSHRSENHSRIEDWIKNLPASGLRKVCSWDRFATFAREPERRKVAGDATIKVNGGTYRVDSALAGHDVVLWWGLFDTELYIGHGEEKFGFFHPDDGPIPLHKFRAMRKTKAEKRADSIEKLAKEIALPKEALTDDSRTMAAFKRCLSEGTPVVPFTDPDPFQEFTYPGILEAKKAIANYLGIPLSRLSEEEREKIDTILSGSLQKKEIMDEVRRYFRQTTTRGKRC
;
A
#
# COMPACT_ATOMS: atom_id res chain seq x y z
N MET A 1 5.86 14.96 6.54
CA MET A 1 5.11 14.96 7.81
C MET A 1 3.62 15.09 7.51
N ILE A 2 2.80 14.14 7.94
CA ILE A 2 1.34 14.12 7.79
C ILE A 2 0.71 14.14 9.17
N TYR A 3 -0.36 14.91 9.34
CA TYR A 3 -1.13 14.93 10.59
C TYR A 3 -2.37 14.05 10.49
N THR A 4 -2.64 13.29 11.53
CA THR A 4 -3.86 12.48 11.66
C THR A 4 -4.50 12.67 13.03
N ASP A 5 -5.78 12.31 13.15
CA ASP A 5 -6.45 12.26 14.45
C ASP A 5 -5.92 11.06 15.26
N ASN A 6 -5.96 11.15 16.59
CA ASN A 6 -5.50 10.08 17.49
C ASN A 6 -6.54 8.96 17.63
N GLY A 7 -7.09 8.51 16.50
CA GLY A 7 -8.07 7.43 16.41
C GLY A 7 -7.43 6.04 16.40
N PRO A 8 -8.25 4.96 16.35
CA PRO A 8 -7.77 3.58 16.34
C PRO A 8 -6.78 3.28 15.20
N ILE A 9 -7.00 3.84 14.01
CA ILE A 9 -6.10 3.66 12.86
C ILE A 9 -4.70 4.22 13.15
N ALA A 10 -4.61 5.40 13.80
CA ALA A 10 -3.33 5.99 14.15
C ALA A 10 -2.55 5.17 15.18
N LYS A 11 -3.22 4.29 15.93
CA LYS A 11 -2.62 3.37 16.90
C LYS A 11 -2.31 1.99 16.30
N SER A 12 -2.75 1.70 15.09
CA SER A 12 -2.50 0.43 14.42
C SER A 12 -1.01 0.30 14.09
N GLN A 13 -0.40 -0.81 14.53
CA GLN A 13 1.01 -1.10 14.26
C GLN A 13 1.27 -1.27 12.76
N VAL A 14 0.40 -2.00 12.04
CA VAL A 14 0.46 -2.12 10.57
C VAL A 14 0.47 -0.75 9.91
N PHE A 15 -0.43 0.15 10.34
CA PHE A 15 -0.53 1.48 9.75
C PHE A 15 0.74 2.31 9.98
N GLN A 16 1.27 2.31 11.21
CA GLN A 16 2.50 3.02 11.54
C GLN A 16 3.70 2.49 10.75
N LYS A 17 3.85 1.16 10.66
CA LYS A 17 4.91 0.48 9.90
C LYS A 17 4.85 0.82 8.41
N VAL A 18 3.65 0.80 7.80
CA VAL A 18 3.48 1.20 6.40
C VAL A 18 3.84 2.66 6.18
N MET A 19 3.42 3.57 7.09
CA MET A 19 3.80 4.99 6.99
C MET A 19 5.32 5.18 7.11
N GLU A 20 5.96 4.44 8.02
CA GLU A 20 7.42 4.46 8.19
C GLU A 20 8.14 3.98 6.93
N TYR A 21 7.73 2.86 6.34
CA TYR A 21 8.32 2.35 5.09
C TYR A 21 8.06 3.26 3.90
N LEU A 22 6.96 4.01 3.90
CA LEU A 22 6.72 5.05 2.90
C LEU A 22 7.55 6.33 3.14
N GLY A 23 8.33 6.40 4.22
CA GLY A 23 9.10 7.59 4.61
C GLY A 23 8.21 8.76 5.07
N ILE A 24 7.03 8.45 5.63
CA ILE A 24 6.05 9.42 6.08
C ILE A 24 6.13 9.57 7.61
N ASP A 25 6.62 10.72 8.07
CA ASP A 25 6.49 11.13 9.48
C ASP A 25 5.01 11.39 9.82
N LEU A 26 4.37 10.45 10.51
CA LEU A 26 2.98 10.54 10.96
C LEU A 26 2.92 11.17 12.36
N ARG A 27 2.22 12.30 12.49
CA ARG A 27 1.99 12.94 13.79
C ARG A 27 0.52 12.92 14.19
N THR A 28 0.28 12.52 15.42
CA THR A 28 -1.02 12.68 16.08
C THR A 28 -1.04 13.98 16.88
N HIS A 29 -2.23 14.55 17.08
CA HIS A 29 -2.35 15.75 17.89
C HIS A 29 -2.05 15.51 19.37
N MET A 30 -1.23 16.38 19.94
CA MET A 30 -1.08 16.50 21.38
C MET A 30 -2.36 17.07 21.99
N PRO A 31 -2.84 16.53 23.14
CA PRO A 31 -4.02 17.05 23.80
C PRO A 31 -3.83 18.51 24.25
N LYS A 32 -4.95 19.25 24.26
CA LYS A 32 -5.02 20.67 24.63
C LYS A 32 -4.33 20.91 25.98
N GLY A 33 -3.38 21.85 26.03
CA GLY A 33 -2.75 22.31 27.28
C GLY A 33 -1.41 21.67 27.66
N LYS A 34 -0.88 20.72 26.88
CA LYS A 34 0.44 20.12 27.17
C LYS A 34 1.65 20.98 26.80
N ASP A 35 1.48 22.02 25.98
CA ASP A 35 2.59 22.83 25.44
C ASP A 35 2.57 24.31 25.91
N GLY A 36 1.90 24.55 27.05
CA GLY A 36 1.90 25.84 27.75
C GLY A 36 1.24 27.00 26.99
N ARG A 37 1.97 27.66 26.08
CA ARG A 37 1.62 28.97 25.48
C ARG A 37 1.14 28.93 24.03
N ARG A 38 1.39 27.87 23.25
CA ARG A 38 0.94 27.78 21.84
C ARG A 38 -0.33 26.93 21.72
N THR A 39 -1.34 27.48 21.05
CA THR A 39 -2.50 26.71 20.61
C THR A 39 -2.01 25.65 19.63
N THR A 40 -1.90 24.39 20.07
CA THR A 40 -1.58 23.26 19.20
C THR A 40 -2.54 23.27 18.02
N ALA A 41 -2.01 23.24 16.79
CA ALA A 41 -2.83 23.12 15.57
C ALA A 41 -3.82 21.95 15.75
N ARG A 42 -5.02 22.01 15.17
CA ARG A 42 -6.00 20.90 15.21
C ARG A 42 -6.20 20.35 13.80
N ALA A 43 -5.91 19.07 13.57
CA ALA A 43 -6.25 18.36 12.33
C ALA A 43 -7.72 17.98 12.32
N LYS A 44 -8.31 17.62 13.48
CA LYS A 44 -9.71 17.18 13.57
C LYS A 44 -10.70 18.15 12.89
N GLY A 45 -10.63 19.43 13.21
CA GLY A 45 -11.50 20.45 12.60
C GLY A 45 -11.18 20.75 11.12
N LYS A 46 -9.96 20.41 10.64
CA LYS A 46 -9.58 20.54 9.23
C LYS A 46 -10.06 19.34 8.39
N VAL A 47 -10.22 18.16 9.00
CA VAL A 47 -10.66 16.93 8.34
C VAL A 47 -12.19 16.79 8.37
N GLU A 48 -12.86 17.16 9.46
CA GLU A 48 -14.33 17.12 9.55
C GLU A 48 -15.00 18.06 8.54
N ARG A 49 -14.37 19.20 8.23
CA ARG A 49 -14.97 20.19 7.34
C ARG A 49 -15.12 19.68 5.90
N PRO A 50 -14.09 19.12 5.22
CA PRO A 50 -14.25 18.45 3.94
C PRO A 50 -15.29 17.33 3.94
N PHE A 51 -15.29 16.46 4.96
CA PHE A 51 -16.29 15.38 5.05
C PHE A 51 -17.71 15.91 5.14
N ARG A 52 -17.92 16.95 5.97
CA ARG A 52 -19.22 17.61 6.05
C ARG A 52 -19.62 18.23 4.71
N THR A 53 -18.70 18.89 4.01
CA THR A 53 -18.96 19.47 2.69
C THR A 53 -19.38 18.39 1.67
N ILE A 54 -18.70 17.24 1.64
CA ILE A 54 -19.06 16.13 0.75
C ILE A 54 -20.46 15.61 1.11
N LYS A 55 -20.73 15.40 2.40
CA LYS A 55 -22.03 14.91 2.88
C LYS A 55 -23.18 15.87 2.56
N GLU A 56 -22.97 17.16 2.76
CA GLU A 56 -24.00 18.19 2.58
C GLU A 56 -24.25 18.53 1.10
N ILE A 57 -23.22 18.48 0.25
CA ILE A 57 -23.30 18.97 -1.13
C ILE A 57 -23.32 17.83 -2.16
N HIS A 58 -22.52 16.78 -1.96
CA HIS A 58 -22.40 15.70 -2.93
C HIS A 58 -23.32 14.52 -2.61
N GLU A 59 -23.30 14.01 -1.39
CA GLU A 59 -24.15 12.86 -1.00
C GLU A 59 -25.64 13.21 -1.06
N THR A 60 -26.02 14.49 -0.87
CA THR A 60 -27.40 14.93 -1.04
C THR A 60 -27.91 14.75 -2.47
N LEU A 61 -27.02 14.71 -3.47
CA LEU A 61 -27.37 14.45 -4.86
C LEU A 61 -27.87 13.00 -5.06
N TYR A 62 -27.44 12.08 -4.19
CA TYR A 62 -27.86 10.69 -4.25
C TYR A 62 -29.33 10.48 -3.86
N HIS A 63 -29.92 11.46 -3.15
CA HIS A 63 -31.37 11.47 -2.89
C HIS A 63 -32.19 11.72 -4.16
N PHE A 64 -31.63 12.45 -5.13
CA PHE A 64 -32.29 12.71 -6.43
C PHE A 64 -32.03 11.57 -7.41
N HIS A 65 -30.77 11.10 -7.48
CA HIS A 65 -30.37 9.97 -8.31
C HIS A 65 -29.48 9.05 -7.53
N THR A 66 -29.96 7.85 -7.20
CA THR A 66 -29.11 6.83 -6.61
C THR A 66 -28.21 6.23 -7.70
N PRO A 67 -26.89 6.14 -7.48
CA PRO A 67 -26.00 5.50 -8.45
C PRO A 67 -26.37 4.02 -8.60
N LYS A 68 -26.30 3.50 -9.82
CA LYS A 68 -26.62 2.11 -10.16
C LYS A 68 -25.63 1.13 -9.55
N ASP A 69 -24.36 1.52 -9.54
CA ASP A 69 -23.25 0.72 -9.05
C ASP A 69 -22.15 1.57 -8.42
N LYS A 70 -21.11 0.91 -7.92
CA LYS A 70 -19.94 1.53 -7.30
C LYS A 70 -19.16 2.40 -8.30
N GLU A 71 -19.13 2.02 -9.57
CA GLU A 71 -18.35 2.71 -10.60
C GLU A 71 -18.99 4.06 -10.94
N GLU A 72 -20.31 4.10 -11.12
CA GLU A 72 -21.08 5.33 -11.32
C GLU A 72 -20.96 6.27 -10.12
N ALA A 73 -21.04 5.75 -8.89
CA ALA A 73 -20.81 6.54 -7.68
C ALA A 73 -19.40 7.16 -7.63
N ASN A 74 -18.37 6.37 -7.97
CA ASN A 74 -16.99 6.85 -8.01
C ASN A 74 -16.79 7.92 -9.09
N ASN A 75 -17.40 7.76 -10.26
CA ASN A 75 -17.34 8.74 -11.34
C ASN A 75 -17.99 10.06 -10.93
N TRP A 76 -19.14 10.01 -10.27
CA TRP A 76 -19.81 11.22 -9.76
C TRP A 76 -19.00 11.92 -8.68
N LEU A 77 -18.39 11.17 -7.76
CA LEU A 77 -17.52 11.72 -6.74
C LEU A 77 -16.27 12.36 -7.35
N LEU A 78 -15.67 11.73 -8.36
CA LEU A 78 -14.53 12.28 -9.09
C LEU A 78 -14.89 13.62 -9.74
N ASN A 79 -16.00 13.66 -10.47
CA ASN A 79 -16.51 14.90 -11.10
C ASN A 79 -16.73 16.00 -10.06
N TYR A 80 -17.33 15.66 -8.92
CA TYR A 80 -17.54 16.60 -7.82
C TYR A 80 -16.22 17.14 -7.25
N VAL A 81 -15.24 16.29 -6.98
CA VAL A 81 -13.94 16.69 -6.43
C VAL A 81 -13.20 17.61 -7.40
N LEU A 82 -13.23 17.34 -8.70
CA LEU A 82 -12.65 18.20 -9.73
C LEU A 82 -13.29 19.60 -9.72
N ARG A 83 -14.64 19.67 -9.77
CA ARG A 83 -15.39 20.93 -9.68
C ARG A 83 -15.08 21.69 -8.39
N TYR A 84 -14.98 20.98 -7.27
CA TYR A 84 -14.70 21.59 -5.97
C TYR A 84 -13.32 22.25 -5.93
N ASN A 85 -12.31 21.64 -6.54
CA ASN A 85 -10.94 22.15 -6.57
C ASN A 85 -10.74 23.31 -7.56
N GLU A 86 -11.56 23.41 -8.61
CA GLU A 86 -11.55 24.56 -9.53
C GLU A 86 -12.23 25.80 -8.97
N LYS A 87 -13.09 25.67 -7.96
CA LYS A 87 -13.70 26.84 -7.29
C LYS A 87 -12.61 27.74 -6.69
N SER A 88 -12.90 29.04 -6.66
CA SER A 88 -12.02 30.07 -6.08
C SER A 88 -11.54 29.69 -4.69
N HIS A 89 -10.25 29.92 -4.44
CA HIS A 89 -9.66 29.78 -3.13
C HIS A 89 -10.35 30.73 -2.15
N ARG A 90 -10.36 30.38 -0.86
CA ARG A 90 -11.11 31.14 0.14
C ARG A 90 -10.56 32.56 0.35
N SER A 91 -9.26 32.72 0.14
CA SER A 91 -8.52 33.95 0.46
C SER A 91 -7.65 34.45 -0.69
N GLU A 92 -7.45 33.65 -1.73
CA GLU A 92 -6.52 33.96 -2.82
C GLU A 92 -7.30 34.18 -4.12
N ASN A 93 -6.74 34.98 -5.03
CA ASN A 93 -7.34 35.32 -6.32
C ASN A 93 -7.09 34.26 -7.41
N HIS A 94 -7.11 32.98 -7.04
CA HIS A 94 -6.97 31.84 -7.95
C HIS A 94 -7.75 30.63 -7.40
N SER A 95 -7.92 29.58 -8.19
CA SER A 95 -8.60 28.35 -7.77
C SER A 95 -7.80 27.55 -6.73
N ARG A 96 -8.44 26.64 -6.00
CA ARG A 96 -7.73 25.79 -5.02
C ARG A 96 -6.67 24.91 -5.69
N ILE A 97 -6.94 24.43 -6.90
CA ILE A 97 -5.99 23.61 -7.65
C ILE A 97 -4.77 24.43 -8.09
N GLU A 98 -4.96 25.66 -8.57
CA GLU A 98 -3.84 26.55 -8.91
C GLU A 98 -3.02 26.92 -7.68
N ASP A 99 -3.68 27.13 -6.53
CA ASP A 99 -3.00 27.38 -5.26
C ASP A 99 -2.09 26.21 -4.88
N TRP A 100 -2.61 24.98 -4.97
CA TRP A 100 -1.85 23.78 -4.68
C TRP A 100 -0.62 23.62 -5.59
N ILE A 101 -0.77 23.94 -6.87
CA ILE A 101 0.30 23.79 -7.88
C ILE A 101 1.39 24.84 -7.70
N LYS A 102 1.01 26.10 -7.44
CA LYS A 102 1.97 27.18 -7.15
C LYS A 102 2.80 26.90 -5.89
N ASN A 103 2.26 26.13 -4.95
CA ASN A 103 2.89 25.79 -3.67
C ASN A 103 3.52 24.38 -3.63
N LEU A 104 3.77 23.76 -4.80
CA LEU A 104 4.54 22.52 -4.85
C LEU A 104 5.97 22.75 -4.32
N PRO A 105 6.55 21.77 -3.61
CA PRO A 105 7.93 21.87 -3.15
C PRO A 105 8.89 21.90 -4.35
N ALA A 106 10.06 22.55 -4.19
CA ALA A 106 11.07 22.63 -5.25
C ALA A 106 11.59 21.25 -5.71
N SER A 107 11.58 20.25 -4.82
CA SER A 107 11.88 18.84 -5.16
C SER A 107 10.80 18.19 -6.03
N GLY A 108 9.66 18.83 -6.19
CA GLY A 108 8.50 18.33 -6.91
C GLY A 108 7.75 17.21 -6.19
N LEU A 109 7.07 16.38 -6.96
CA LEU A 109 6.19 15.32 -6.45
C LEU A 109 7.01 14.11 -6.01
N ARG A 110 6.57 13.42 -4.95
CA ARG A 110 7.17 12.15 -4.55
C ARG A 110 6.40 11.00 -5.19
N LYS A 111 7.11 10.12 -5.88
CA LYS A 111 6.53 8.87 -6.38
C LYS A 111 6.32 7.91 -5.22
N VAL A 112 5.21 7.19 -5.24
CA VAL A 112 4.94 6.08 -4.31
C VAL A 112 5.49 4.78 -4.91
N CYS A 113 5.79 3.79 -4.07
CA CYS A 113 6.19 2.45 -4.49
C CYS A 113 5.12 1.78 -5.39
N SER A 114 5.48 0.65 -6.01
CA SER A 114 4.50 -0.17 -6.72
C SER A 114 3.44 -0.71 -5.76
N TRP A 115 2.29 -1.12 -6.30
CA TRP A 115 1.23 -1.73 -5.51
C TRP A 115 1.69 -3.00 -4.79
N ASP A 116 2.43 -3.87 -5.49
CA ASP A 116 2.96 -5.10 -4.90
C ASP A 116 3.89 -4.81 -3.72
N ARG A 117 4.70 -3.76 -3.82
CA ARG A 117 5.59 -3.34 -2.73
C ARG A 117 4.83 -2.72 -1.57
N PHE A 118 3.80 -1.93 -1.86
CA PHE A 118 2.91 -1.40 -0.83
C PHE A 118 2.22 -2.54 -0.06
N ALA A 119 1.79 -3.60 -0.76
CA ALA A 119 1.19 -4.76 -0.13
C ALA A 119 2.17 -5.48 0.81
N THR A 120 3.47 -5.58 0.46
CA THR A 120 4.46 -6.21 1.34
C THR A 120 4.67 -5.43 2.64
N PHE A 121 4.59 -4.09 2.60
CA PHE A 121 4.71 -3.26 3.79
C PHE A 121 3.60 -3.52 4.83
N ALA A 122 2.42 -3.90 4.35
CA ALA A 122 1.26 -4.22 5.19
C ALA A 122 1.25 -5.67 5.70
N ARG A 123 2.32 -6.45 5.48
CA ARG A 123 2.47 -7.81 6.01
C ARG A 123 2.94 -7.82 7.45
N GLU A 124 2.29 -8.66 8.25
CA GLU A 124 2.74 -9.06 9.58
C GLU A 124 3.22 -10.51 9.50
N PRO A 125 4.54 -10.76 9.39
CA PRO A 125 5.04 -12.13 9.34
C PRO A 125 4.74 -12.82 10.66
N GLU A 126 3.92 -13.87 10.61
CA GLU A 126 3.56 -14.68 11.78
C GLU A 126 4.33 -15.99 11.74
N ARG A 127 5.07 -16.33 12.81
CA ARG A 127 5.74 -17.63 12.92
C ARG A 127 4.77 -18.64 13.51
N ARG A 128 4.53 -19.73 12.79
CA ARG A 128 3.67 -20.83 13.25
C ARG A 128 4.25 -22.17 12.86
N LYS A 129 3.93 -23.18 13.67
CA LYS A 129 4.24 -24.58 13.36
C LYS A 129 3.13 -25.18 12.52
N VAL A 130 3.49 -25.81 11.41
CA VAL A 130 2.54 -26.56 10.58
C VAL A 130 2.18 -27.86 11.28
N ALA A 131 0.90 -28.24 11.28
CA ALA A 131 0.45 -29.50 11.87
C ALA A 131 0.97 -30.71 11.07
N GLY A 132 0.96 -31.89 11.71
CA GLY A 132 1.47 -33.13 11.08
C GLY A 132 0.65 -33.60 9.86
N ASP A 133 -0.54 -33.06 9.67
CA ASP A 133 -1.42 -33.28 8.52
C ASP A 133 -1.27 -32.21 7.42
N ALA A 134 -0.17 -31.43 7.46
CA ALA A 134 0.11 -30.33 6.54
C ALA A 134 -1.00 -29.26 6.52
N THR A 135 -1.59 -28.95 7.69
CA THR A 135 -2.57 -27.87 7.83
C THR A 135 -2.08 -26.75 8.74
N ILE A 136 -2.58 -25.53 8.49
CA ILE A 136 -2.31 -24.37 9.34
C ILE A 136 -3.59 -23.54 9.52
N LYS A 137 -3.90 -23.19 10.77
CA LYS A 137 -5.05 -22.33 11.10
C LYS A 137 -4.61 -20.89 11.24
N VAL A 138 -5.25 -19.98 10.51
CA VAL A 138 -4.93 -18.54 10.50
C VAL A 138 -6.21 -17.74 10.29
N ASN A 139 -6.43 -16.69 11.09
CA ASN A 139 -7.63 -15.83 11.04
C ASN A 139 -8.99 -16.56 11.02
N GLY A 140 -9.07 -17.73 11.65
CA GLY A 140 -10.29 -18.55 11.71
C GLY A 140 -10.50 -19.50 10.52
N GLY A 141 -9.69 -19.40 9.45
CA GLY A 141 -9.66 -20.35 8.34
C GLY A 141 -8.60 -21.44 8.52
N THR A 142 -8.79 -22.59 7.88
CA THR A 142 -7.81 -23.67 7.80
C THR A 142 -7.24 -23.72 6.39
N TYR A 143 -5.92 -23.75 6.27
CA TYR A 143 -5.20 -23.81 4.99
C TYR A 143 -4.46 -25.13 4.91
N ARG A 144 -4.62 -25.85 3.80
CA ARG A 144 -3.81 -27.03 3.51
C ARG A 144 -2.57 -26.59 2.73
N VAL A 145 -1.41 -26.91 3.26
CA VAL A 145 -0.11 -26.45 2.75
C VAL A 145 0.66 -27.63 2.16
N ASP A 146 1.84 -27.36 1.60
CA ASP A 146 2.69 -28.43 1.08
C ASP A 146 3.06 -29.44 2.18
N SER A 147 2.95 -30.74 1.87
CA SER A 147 3.33 -31.83 2.75
C SER A 147 4.77 -31.75 3.27
N ALA A 148 5.68 -31.16 2.49
CA ALA A 148 7.07 -30.95 2.87
C ALA A 148 7.23 -29.99 4.07
N LEU A 149 6.20 -29.18 4.35
CA LEU A 149 6.19 -28.23 5.46
C LEU A 149 5.61 -28.83 6.74
N ALA A 150 5.07 -30.05 6.71
CA ALA A 150 4.42 -30.68 7.86
C ALA A 150 5.39 -30.82 9.05
N GLY A 151 4.98 -30.31 10.22
CA GLY A 151 5.79 -30.35 11.44
C GLY A 151 6.91 -29.31 11.53
N HIS A 152 7.13 -28.49 10.49
CA HIS A 152 8.14 -27.43 10.48
C HIS A 152 7.59 -26.09 11.02
N ASP A 153 8.49 -25.28 11.59
CA ASP A 153 8.22 -23.89 11.93
C ASP A 153 8.41 -23.01 10.70
N VAL A 154 7.33 -22.34 10.29
CA VAL A 154 7.28 -21.55 9.06
C VAL A 154 6.91 -20.10 9.34
N VAL A 155 7.31 -19.22 8.42
CA VAL A 155 6.91 -17.80 8.44
C VAL A 155 5.75 -17.61 7.47
N LEU A 156 4.59 -17.25 8.00
CA LEU A 156 3.42 -16.93 7.21
C LEU A 156 3.50 -15.50 6.71
N TRP A 157 3.42 -15.34 5.40
CA TRP A 157 3.36 -14.05 4.73
C TRP A 157 1.92 -13.80 4.30
N TRP A 158 1.15 -13.19 5.21
CA TRP A 158 -0.22 -12.76 4.96
C TRP A 158 -0.34 -11.28 5.39
N GLY A 159 -0.68 -10.40 4.46
CA GLY A 159 -0.99 -8.99 4.72
C GLY A 159 -2.46 -8.64 4.48
N LEU A 160 -2.85 -7.44 4.92
CA LEU A 160 -4.22 -6.90 4.78
C LEU A 160 -4.74 -6.90 3.33
N PHE A 161 -3.84 -6.86 2.35
CA PHE A 161 -4.14 -6.79 0.93
C PHE A 161 -3.91 -8.11 0.17
N ASP A 162 -3.41 -9.15 0.85
CA ASP A 162 -3.14 -10.44 0.23
C ASP A 162 -4.39 -11.34 0.32
N THR A 163 -4.90 -11.79 -0.83
CA THR A 163 -5.94 -12.84 -0.94
C THR A 163 -5.36 -14.26 -0.85
N GLU A 164 -4.04 -14.38 -0.92
CA GLU A 164 -3.29 -15.62 -1.07
C GLU A 164 -2.26 -15.75 0.06
N LEU A 165 -2.16 -16.94 0.67
CA LEU A 165 -1.19 -17.21 1.72
C LEU A 165 0.14 -17.69 1.11
N TYR A 166 1.23 -16.99 1.43
CA TYR A 166 2.60 -17.47 1.15
C TYR A 166 3.27 -17.94 2.43
N ILE A 167 4.09 -18.97 2.33
CA ILE A 167 4.78 -19.58 3.47
C ILE A 167 6.28 -19.62 3.18
N GLY A 168 7.09 -19.01 4.03
CA GLY A 168 8.54 -19.11 3.97
C GLY A 168 9.07 -20.20 4.91
N HIS A 169 9.95 -21.06 4.40
CA HIS A 169 10.74 -22.01 5.18
C HIS A 169 12.20 -21.95 4.71
N GLY A 170 13.10 -21.46 5.56
CA GLY A 170 14.49 -21.18 5.18
C GLY A 170 14.59 -20.03 4.17
N GLU A 171 15.25 -20.27 3.03
CA GLU A 171 15.34 -19.32 1.90
C GLU A 171 14.24 -19.55 0.84
N GLU A 172 13.44 -20.60 0.99
CA GLU A 172 12.42 -21.00 0.02
C GLU A 172 11.04 -20.46 0.39
N LYS A 173 10.29 -20.07 -0.64
CA LYS A 173 8.93 -19.52 -0.53
C LYS A 173 7.96 -20.46 -1.22
N PHE A 174 6.99 -20.95 -0.45
CA PHE A 174 5.93 -21.87 -0.85
C PHE A 174 4.60 -21.11 -0.97
N GLY A 175 3.76 -21.51 -1.92
CA GLY A 175 2.43 -20.93 -2.15
C GLY A 175 2.17 -20.61 -3.63
N PHE A 176 1.04 -19.98 -3.96
CA PHE A 176 -0.01 -19.53 -3.04
C PHE A 176 -0.87 -20.69 -2.49
N PHE A 177 -1.33 -20.56 -1.24
CA PHE A 177 -2.32 -21.45 -0.63
C PHE A 177 -3.66 -20.74 -0.47
N HIS A 178 -4.72 -21.46 -0.78
CA HIS A 178 -6.10 -21.02 -0.57
C HIS A 178 -6.67 -21.60 0.72
N PRO A 179 -7.63 -20.90 1.36
CA PRO A 179 -8.36 -21.49 2.47
C PRO A 179 -9.08 -22.76 1.98
N ASP A 180 -9.05 -23.79 2.80
CA ASP A 180 -9.86 -25.00 2.63
C ASP A 180 -11.30 -24.65 3.07
N ASP A 181 -11.98 -23.82 2.27
CA ASP A 181 -13.35 -23.38 2.54
C ASP A 181 -14.35 -24.28 1.79
N GLY A 182 -15.16 -24.99 2.57
CA GLY A 182 -16.44 -25.52 2.10
C GLY A 182 -17.41 -24.39 1.75
N PRO A 183 -18.46 -24.67 0.96
CA PRO A 183 -19.33 -23.62 0.41
C PRO A 183 -20.08 -22.85 1.51
N ILE A 184 -20.00 -21.51 1.44
CA ILE A 184 -20.84 -20.59 2.22
C ILE A 184 -22.18 -20.42 1.50
N PRO A 185 -23.33 -20.81 2.11
CA PRO A 185 -24.63 -20.58 1.50
C PRO A 185 -25.10 -19.14 1.69
N LEU A 186 -25.59 -18.54 0.61
CA LEU A 186 -26.08 -17.16 0.56
C LEU A 186 -27.61 -17.07 0.63
N HIS A 187 -28.06 -16.12 1.45
CA HIS A 187 -29.25 -15.28 1.28
C HIS A 187 -30.66 -15.90 1.29
N LYS A 188 -31.29 -15.95 2.48
CA LYS A 188 -32.69 -15.51 2.68
C LYS A 188 -32.86 -14.92 4.08
N PHE A 189 -32.67 -13.61 4.24
CA PHE A 189 -33.10 -12.91 5.45
C PHE A 189 -34.51 -12.35 5.26
N ARG A 190 -35.38 -12.55 6.27
CA ARG A 190 -36.65 -11.85 6.34
C ARG A 190 -36.38 -10.38 6.64
N ALA A 191 -36.86 -9.49 5.78
CA ALA A 191 -36.78 -8.05 6.01
C ALA A 191 -37.55 -7.66 7.28
N MET A 192 -36.90 -6.92 8.19
CA MET A 192 -37.54 -6.35 9.36
C MET A 192 -38.47 -5.20 8.96
N ARG A 193 -39.48 -4.95 9.80
CA ARG A 193 -40.43 -3.86 9.61
C ARG A 193 -39.69 -2.52 9.72
N LYS A 194 -39.79 -1.68 8.68
CA LYS A 194 -39.11 -0.37 8.62
C LYS A 194 -39.37 0.47 9.87
N THR A 195 -38.29 0.99 10.45
CA THR A 195 -38.30 1.90 11.61
C THR A 195 -38.88 3.27 11.23
N LYS A 196 -39.21 4.11 12.22
CA LYS A 196 -39.70 5.49 11.97
C LYS A 196 -38.66 6.34 11.23
N ALA A 197 -37.37 6.08 11.42
CA ALA A 197 -36.28 6.76 10.72
C ALA A 197 -36.25 6.39 9.22
N GLU A 198 -36.41 5.11 8.89
CA GLU A 198 -36.47 4.64 7.50
C GLU A 198 -37.72 5.15 6.77
N LYS A 199 -38.87 5.23 7.43
CA LYS A 199 -40.08 5.87 6.85
C LYS A 199 -39.91 7.36 6.58
N ARG A 200 -39.12 8.05 7.41
CA ARG A 200 -38.75 9.46 7.19
C ARG A 200 -37.79 9.58 6.01
N ALA A 201 -36.84 8.66 5.86
CA ALA A 201 -35.96 8.58 4.69
C ALA A 201 -36.76 8.33 3.39
N ASP A 202 -37.72 7.38 3.41
CA ASP A 202 -38.61 7.12 2.27
C ASP A 202 -39.44 8.37 1.89
N SER A 203 -39.87 9.16 2.88
CA SER A 203 -40.65 10.40 2.66
C SER A 203 -39.79 11.52 2.06
N ILE A 204 -38.52 11.63 2.51
CA ILE A 204 -37.53 12.53 1.93
C ILE A 204 -37.22 12.10 0.48
N GLU A 205 -37.10 10.80 0.22
CA GLU A 205 -36.89 10.24 -1.14
C GLU A 205 -38.06 10.56 -2.07
N LYS A 206 -39.30 10.48 -1.57
CA LYS A 206 -40.50 10.88 -2.35
C LYS A 206 -40.48 12.36 -2.70
N LEU A 207 -40.10 13.23 -1.76
CA LEU A 207 -39.96 14.67 -1.97
C LEU A 207 -38.80 14.99 -2.93
N ALA A 208 -37.73 14.20 -2.90
CA ALA A 208 -36.61 14.33 -3.83
C ALA A 208 -37.04 13.99 -5.27
N LYS A 209 -37.96 13.05 -5.49
CA LYS A 209 -38.52 12.74 -6.83
C LYS A 209 -39.30 13.91 -7.44
N GLU A 210 -39.84 14.81 -6.62
CA GLU A 210 -40.54 16.01 -7.07
C GLU A 210 -39.56 17.15 -7.43
N ILE A 211 -38.35 17.14 -6.86
CA ILE A 211 -37.27 18.08 -7.15
C ILE A 211 -36.29 17.38 -8.11
N ALA A 212 -36.66 17.28 -9.38
CA ALA A 212 -35.83 16.56 -10.36
C ALA A 212 -34.61 17.40 -10.78
N LEU A 213 -33.42 17.03 -10.31
CA LEU A 213 -32.15 17.42 -10.94
C LEU A 213 -31.95 16.55 -12.19
N PRO A 214 -31.65 17.07 -13.39
CA PRO A 214 -31.34 16.23 -14.54
C PRO A 214 -30.08 15.39 -14.27
N LYS A 215 -30.12 14.10 -14.64
CA LYS A 215 -29.02 13.16 -14.37
C LYS A 215 -27.72 13.59 -15.06
N GLU A 216 -27.87 14.27 -16.19
CA GLU A 216 -26.80 14.87 -16.99
C GLU A 216 -25.92 15.83 -16.16
N ALA A 217 -26.49 16.51 -15.15
CA ALA A 217 -25.74 17.40 -14.26
C ALA A 217 -24.72 16.66 -13.37
N LEU A 218 -24.89 15.35 -13.18
CA LEU A 218 -24.00 14.46 -12.40
C LEU A 218 -22.99 13.74 -13.29
N THR A 219 -23.38 13.40 -14.52
CA THR A 219 -22.58 12.58 -15.43
C THR A 219 -21.68 13.41 -16.35
N ASP A 220 -22.19 14.51 -16.92
CA ASP A 220 -21.46 15.28 -17.91
C ASP A 220 -20.71 16.46 -17.27
N ASP A 221 -19.38 16.33 -17.25
CA ASP A 221 -18.49 17.47 -17.19
C ASP A 221 -17.40 17.30 -18.24
N SER A 222 -17.23 18.31 -19.10
CA SER A 222 -16.18 18.35 -20.11
C SER A 222 -14.76 18.42 -19.52
N ARG A 223 -14.65 18.50 -18.18
CA ARG A 223 -13.40 18.44 -17.40
C ARG A 223 -13.06 16.98 -17.04
N THR A 224 -12.61 16.23 -18.04
CA THR A 224 -12.17 14.82 -17.92
C THR A 224 -10.88 14.68 -17.08
N MET A 225 -10.39 13.45 -16.81
CA MET A 225 -9.06 13.19 -16.21
C MET A 225 -7.90 13.97 -16.88
N ALA A 226 -8.08 14.38 -18.14
CA ALA A 226 -7.17 15.29 -18.84
C ALA A 226 -7.04 16.66 -18.18
N ALA A 227 -8.10 17.20 -17.56
CA ALA A 227 -8.07 18.47 -16.82
C ALA A 227 -7.14 18.38 -15.58
N PHE A 228 -7.15 17.26 -14.87
CA PHE A 228 -6.22 17.02 -13.75
C PHE A 228 -4.75 17.00 -14.21
N LYS A 229 -4.48 16.39 -15.38
CA LYS A 229 -3.14 16.40 -15.98
C LYS A 229 -2.74 17.77 -16.53
N ARG A 230 -3.71 18.58 -16.99
CA ARG A 230 -3.48 19.88 -17.64
C ARG A 230 -2.90 20.96 -16.73
N CYS A 231 -3.03 20.80 -15.40
CA CYS A 231 -2.60 21.84 -14.47
C CYS A 231 -1.13 21.68 -14.03
N LEU A 232 -0.56 20.47 -14.10
CA LEU A 232 0.85 20.24 -13.82
C LEU A 232 1.67 20.56 -15.08
N SER A 233 2.74 21.34 -14.93
CA SER A 233 3.63 21.63 -16.05
C SER A 233 4.37 20.36 -16.51
N GLU A 234 4.47 20.19 -17.82
CA GLU A 234 5.34 19.17 -18.44
C GLU A 234 6.78 19.44 -17.95
N GLY A 235 7.29 18.57 -17.08
CA GLY A 235 8.59 18.75 -16.42
C GLY A 235 8.54 19.00 -14.91
N THR A 236 7.38 18.90 -14.26
CA THR A 236 7.30 18.87 -12.79
C THR A 236 8.25 17.79 -12.26
N PRO A 237 9.26 18.14 -11.42
CA PRO A 237 10.22 17.17 -10.92
C PRO A 237 9.53 16.05 -10.14
N VAL A 238 10.00 14.82 -10.30
CA VAL A 238 9.49 13.68 -9.54
C VAL A 238 10.66 13.03 -8.82
N VAL A 239 10.58 12.99 -7.49
CA VAL A 239 11.52 12.24 -6.65
C VAL A 239 11.10 10.76 -6.67
N PRO A 240 12.00 9.84 -7.08
CA PRO A 240 11.69 8.41 -7.06
C PRO A 240 11.51 7.91 -5.62
N PHE A 241 10.72 6.85 -5.47
CA PHE A 241 10.57 6.17 -4.20
C PHE A 241 11.87 5.44 -3.85
N THR A 242 12.41 5.69 -2.65
CA THR A 242 13.53 4.91 -2.11
C THR A 242 12.95 3.73 -1.34
N ASP A 243 13.17 2.52 -1.84
CA ASP A 243 12.62 1.31 -1.25
C ASP A 243 13.43 0.90 0.00
N PRO A 244 12.87 1.01 1.22
CA PRO A 244 13.51 0.37 2.36
C PRO A 244 13.45 -1.14 2.15
N ASP A 245 14.50 -1.87 2.52
CA ASP A 245 14.51 -3.34 2.47
C ASP A 245 14.32 -3.96 3.87
N PRO A 246 13.15 -3.78 4.50
CA PRO A 246 12.95 -4.16 5.90
C PRO A 246 13.00 -5.67 6.13
N PHE A 247 12.81 -6.46 5.08
CA PHE A 247 12.81 -7.91 5.13
C PHE A 247 14.07 -8.53 4.51
N GLN A 248 15.06 -7.71 4.15
CA GLN A 248 16.32 -8.17 3.54
C GLN A 248 16.07 -9.02 2.28
N GLU A 249 15.03 -8.68 1.51
CA GLU A 249 14.67 -9.38 0.28
C GLU A 249 15.68 -9.07 -0.83
N PHE A 250 16.25 -7.87 -0.83
CA PHE A 250 17.14 -7.37 -1.88
C PHE A 250 18.58 -7.21 -1.42
N THR A 251 18.82 -7.08 -0.13
CA THR A 251 20.15 -6.88 0.46
C THR A 251 20.49 -7.98 1.44
N TYR A 252 21.75 -8.40 1.46
CA TYR A 252 22.23 -9.27 2.52
C TYR A 252 22.37 -8.46 3.82
N PRO A 253 22.01 -9.05 4.98
CA PRO A 253 22.17 -8.40 6.29
C PRO A 253 23.63 -8.01 6.61
N GLY A 254 24.59 -8.70 6.01
CA GLY A 254 26.00 -8.47 6.22
C GLY A 254 26.88 -9.23 5.23
N ILE A 255 28.17 -8.92 5.28
CA ILE A 255 29.20 -9.52 4.41
C ILE A 255 29.28 -11.03 4.65
N LEU A 256 29.10 -11.49 5.89
CA LEU A 256 29.25 -12.90 6.25
C LEU A 256 28.13 -13.76 5.66
N GLU A 257 26.90 -13.25 5.66
CA GLU A 257 25.73 -13.89 5.06
C GLU A 257 25.82 -13.87 3.53
N ALA A 258 26.34 -12.79 2.95
CA ALA A 258 26.64 -12.73 1.52
C ALA A 258 27.69 -13.78 1.12
N LYS A 259 28.77 -13.93 1.91
CA LYS A 259 29.80 -14.97 1.72
C LYS A 259 29.22 -16.39 1.80
N LYS A 260 28.34 -16.65 2.77
CA LYS A 260 27.64 -17.94 2.89
C LYS A 260 26.77 -18.24 1.67
N ALA A 261 26.01 -17.24 1.19
CA ALA A 261 25.17 -17.39 0.01
C ALA A 261 26.00 -17.68 -1.26
N ILE A 262 27.13 -17.00 -1.44
CA ILE A 262 28.07 -17.27 -2.56
C ILE A 262 28.64 -18.70 -2.46
N ALA A 263 29.05 -19.14 -1.27
CA ALA A 263 29.56 -20.49 -1.05
C ALA A 263 28.51 -21.56 -1.40
N ASN A 264 27.27 -21.37 -0.96
CA ASN A 264 26.14 -22.25 -1.26
C ASN A 264 25.87 -22.29 -2.77
N TYR A 265 25.92 -21.15 -3.45
CA TYR A 265 25.72 -21.07 -4.89
C TYR A 265 26.80 -21.77 -5.71
N LEU A 266 28.07 -21.60 -5.33
CA LEU A 266 29.20 -22.26 -5.98
C LEU A 266 29.27 -23.75 -5.65
N GLY A 267 28.58 -24.20 -4.60
CA GLY A 267 28.60 -25.58 -4.10
C GLY A 267 29.95 -25.96 -3.47
N ILE A 268 30.82 -24.99 -3.18
CA ILE A 268 32.17 -25.19 -2.66
C ILE A 268 32.43 -24.17 -1.54
N PRO A 269 33.04 -24.56 -0.41
CA PRO A 269 33.48 -23.62 0.61
C PRO A 269 34.44 -22.57 0.03
N LEU A 270 34.26 -21.29 0.37
CA LEU A 270 35.14 -20.20 -0.10
C LEU A 270 36.61 -20.45 0.25
N SER A 271 36.89 -21.22 1.31
CA SER A 271 38.22 -21.64 1.74
C SER A 271 38.94 -22.60 0.77
N ARG A 272 38.28 -23.08 -0.29
CA ARG A 272 38.90 -23.85 -1.38
C ARG A 272 39.14 -23.03 -2.65
N LEU A 273 38.62 -21.80 -2.73
CA LEU A 273 38.89 -20.89 -3.84
C LEU A 273 40.34 -20.39 -3.77
N SER A 274 40.89 -19.97 -4.91
CA SER A 274 42.21 -19.34 -4.98
C SER A 274 42.23 -17.99 -4.25
N GLU A 275 43.42 -17.49 -3.93
CA GLU A 275 43.57 -16.20 -3.25
C GLU A 275 43.03 -15.04 -4.11
N GLU A 276 43.26 -15.08 -5.43
CA GLU A 276 42.71 -14.12 -6.40
C GLU A 276 41.17 -14.14 -6.46
N GLU A 277 40.57 -15.32 -6.41
CA GLU A 277 39.11 -15.49 -6.43
C GLU A 277 38.46 -14.93 -5.15
N ARG A 278 39.13 -15.09 -4.00
CA ARG A 278 38.66 -14.55 -2.71
C ARG A 278 38.77 -13.04 -2.66
N GLU A 279 39.90 -12.46 -3.09
CA GLU A 279 40.05 -11.00 -3.17
C GLU A 279 39.00 -10.39 -4.09
N LYS A 280 38.67 -11.08 -5.19
CA LYS A 280 37.63 -10.59 -6.11
C LYS A 280 36.24 -10.58 -5.45
N ILE A 281 35.89 -11.64 -4.72
CA ILE A 281 34.63 -11.70 -3.96
C ILE A 281 34.60 -10.59 -2.89
N ASP A 282 35.68 -10.38 -2.16
CA ASP A 282 35.76 -9.34 -1.13
C ASP A 282 35.67 -7.92 -1.71
N THR A 283 36.21 -7.71 -2.92
CA THR A 283 36.05 -6.46 -3.66
C THR A 283 34.60 -6.22 -4.06
N ILE A 284 33.87 -7.24 -4.53
CA ILE A 284 32.46 -7.13 -4.90
C ILE A 284 31.61 -6.80 -3.66
N LEU A 285 31.86 -7.49 -2.54
CA LEU A 285 31.11 -7.32 -1.29
C LEU A 285 31.39 -6.00 -0.58
N SER A 286 32.54 -5.36 -0.83
CA SER A 286 32.82 -4.01 -0.30
C SER A 286 32.12 -2.90 -1.08
N GLY A 287 31.71 -3.15 -2.33
CA GLY A 287 31.02 -2.18 -3.18
C GLY A 287 29.49 -2.18 -3.06
N SER A 288 28.85 -3.35 -2.92
CA SER A 288 27.40 -3.47 -2.80
C SER A 288 27.01 -4.66 -1.93
N LEU A 289 25.90 -4.53 -1.19
CA LEU A 289 25.25 -5.64 -0.48
C LEU A 289 23.97 -6.11 -1.17
N GLN A 290 23.67 -5.61 -2.38
CA GLN A 290 22.50 -6.04 -3.13
C GLN A 290 22.68 -7.47 -3.66
N LYS A 291 21.77 -8.36 -3.28
CA LYS A 291 21.79 -9.79 -3.63
C LYS A 291 21.89 -10.00 -5.14
N LYS A 292 21.10 -9.26 -5.92
CA LYS A 292 21.05 -9.43 -7.38
C LYS A 292 22.36 -9.02 -8.06
N GLU A 293 22.89 -7.86 -7.69
CA GLU A 293 24.16 -7.34 -8.23
C GLU A 293 25.33 -8.25 -7.87
N ILE A 294 25.47 -8.64 -6.59
CA ILE A 294 26.50 -9.57 -6.14
C ILE A 294 26.44 -10.87 -6.91
N MET A 295 25.26 -11.49 -7.00
CA MET A 295 25.11 -12.79 -7.63
C MET A 295 25.36 -12.73 -9.13
N ASP A 296 24.96 -11.66 -9.82
CA ASP A 296 25.20 -11.49 -11.25
C ASP A 296 26.69 -11.23 -11.56
N GLU A 297 27.40 -10.47 -10.72
CA GLU A 297 28.84 -10.26 -10.87
C GLU A 297 29.65 -11.53 -10.58
N VAL A 298 29.33 -12.24 -9.50
CA VAL A 298 29.93 -13.54 -9.18
C VAL A 298 29.69 -14.53 -10.32
N ARG A 299 28.46 -14.62 -10.83
CA ARG A 299 28.12 -15.44 -12.02
C ARG A 299 28.97 -15.09 -13.23
N ARG A 300 29.11 -13.79 -13.52
CA ARG A 300 29.85 -13.30 -14.68
C ARG A 300 31.33 -13.69 -14.58
N TYR A 301 31.93 -13.51 -13.41
CA TYR A 301 33.32 -13.85 -13.17
C TYR A 301 33.59 -15.36 -13.32
N PHE A 302 32.81 -16.21 -12.66
CA PHE A 302 33.01 -17.66 -12.71
C PHE A 302 32.63 -18.30 -14.07
N ARG A 303 31.72 -17.68 -14.84
CA ARG A 303 31.49 -18.09 -16.24
C ARG A 303 32.70 -17.78 -17.12
N GLN A 304 33.34 -16.62 -16.95
CA GLN A 304 34.50 -16.22 -17.74
C GLN A 304 35.73 -17.09 -17.45
N THR A 305 35.96 -17.46 -16.18
CA THR A 305 37.08 -18.36 -15.81
C THR A 305 36.87 -19.78 -16.36
N THR A 306 35.64 -20.30 -16.31
CA THR A 306 35.29 -21.61 -16.90
C THR A 306 35.49 -21.64 -18.43
N THR A 307 35.26 -20.51 -19.11
CA THR A 307 35.41 -20.42 -20.57
C THR A 307 36.88 -20.31 -21.00
N ARG A 308 37.73 -19.71 -20.17
CA ARG A 308 39.19 -19.68 -20.39
C ARG A 308 39.86 -21.04 -20.17
N GLY A 309 39.37 -21.86 -19.24
CA GLY A 309 39.91 -23.20 -18.97
C GLY A 309 39.59 -24.28 -20.02
N LYS A 310 38.66 -24.03 -20.95
CA LYS A 310 38.31 -24.97 -22.05
C LYS A 310 39.02 -24.69 -23.38
N ARG A 311 39.91 -23.68 -23.44
CA ARG A 311 40.80 -23.43 -24.57
C ARG A 311 42.24 -23.84 -24.22
N CYS A 312 42.46 -25.13 -24.00
CA CYS A 312 43.76 -25.79 -24.06
C CYS A 312 43.54 -27.16 -24.71
#